data_AF-A0A6B3C606-F1
#
_entry.id   AF-A0A6B3C606-F1
#
_cell.length_a   1.000
_cell.length_b   1.000
_cell.length_c   1.000
_cell.angle_alpha   90.00
_cell.angle_beta   90.00
_cell.angle_gamma   90.00
#
_symmetry.space_group_name_H-M   'P 1'
#
loop_
_entity.id
_entity.type
_entity.pdbx_description
1 polymer ?
#
loop_
_entity_poly.entity_id
_entity_poly.type
_entity_poly.pdbx_seq_one_letter_code
_entity_poly.pdbx_strand_id
1 'polypeptide(L)' 'RGVHTSVKALEDDITAWIDTWNENPRPFTWTKTADEILNSLAAYLTKVTPPANQNQEET' A
#
# COMPACT_ATOMS: atom_id res chain seq x y z
N ARG A 1 14.55 -15.25 -9.47
CA ARG A 1 14.69 -16.52 -8.73
C ARG A 1 14.24 -16.22 -7.30
N GLY A 2 13.14 -16.81 -6.82
CA GLY A 2 12.61 -16.57 -5.48
C GLY A 2 13.50 -17.19 -4.40
N VAL A 3 13.33 -16.74 -3.15
CA VAL A 3 14.07 -17.26 -1.98
C VAL A 3 13.63 -18.69 -1.64
N HIS A 4 12.36 -19.03 -1.88
CA HIS A 4 11.81 -20.37 -1.67
C HIS A 4 11.90 -21.20 -2.95
N THR A 5 12.30 -22.46 -2.82
CA THR A 5 12.48 -23.41 -3.93
C THR A 5 11.26 -24.29 -4.16
N SER A 6 10.26 -24.24 -3.28
CA SER A 6 8.98 -24.94 -3.41
C SER A 6 7.84 -24.14 -2.79
N VAL A 7 6.60 -24.42 -3.23
CA VAL A 7 5.38 -23.84 -2.65
C VAL A 7 5.18 -24.32 -1.22
N LYS A 8 5.45 -25.60 -0.94
CA LYS A 8 5.37 -26.19 0.40
C LYS A 8 6.23 -25.44 1.41
N ALA A 9 7.47 -25.09 1.04
CA ALA A 9 8.37 -24.34 1.90
C ALA A 9 7.85 -22.92 2.19
N LEU A 10 7.24 -22.27 1.19
CA LEU A 10 6.60 -20.98 1.37
C LEU A 10 5.38 -21.06 2.30
N GLU A 11 4.53 -22.07 2.13
CA GLU A 11 3.35 -22.28 2.97
C GLU A 11 3.74 -22.50 4.44
N ASP A 12 4.73 -23.36 4.68
CA ASP A 12 5.21 -23.66 6.03
C ASP A 12 5.81 -22.41 6.71
N ASP A 13 6.60 -21.62 5.96
CA ASP A 13 7.18 -20.38 6.46
C ASP A 13 6.10 -19.32 6.79
N ILE A 14 5.03 -19.22 5.97
CA ILE A 14 3.90 -18.32 6.24
C ILE A 14 3.16 -18.76 7.51
N THR A 15 2.84 -20.04 7.67
CA THR A 15 2.14 -20.54 8.85
C THR A 15 2.97 -20.30 10.11
N ALA A 16 4.27 -20.62 10.09
CA ALA A 16 5.15 -20.37 11.21
C ALA A 16 5.24 -18.88 11.58
N TRP A 17 5.25 -18.00 10.58
CA TRP A 17 5.21 -16.55 10.80
C TRP A 17 3.91 -16.09 11.44
N ILE A 18 2.75 -16.60 11.00
CA ILE A 18 1.44 -16.29 11.57
C ILE A 18 1.38 -16.73 13.05
N ASP A 19 1.81 -17.95 13.35
CA ASP A 19 1.78 -18.49 14.72
C ASP A 19 2.66 -17.64 15.65
N THR A 20 3.89 -17.35 15.22
CA THR A 20 4.82 -16.49 15.97
C THR A 20 4.26 -15.09 16.20
N TRP A 21 3.59 -14.51 15.20
CA TRP A 21 2.99 -13.19 15.32
C TRP A 21 1.77 -13.18 16.25
N ASN A 22 0.96 -14.24 16.22
CA ASN A 22 -0.23 -14.36 17.07
C ASN A 22 0.12 -14.57 18.56
N GLU A 23 1.26 -15.19 18.87
CA GLU A 23 1.73 -15.36 20.26
C GLU A 23 2.00 -14.02 20.96
N ASN A 24 2.56 -13.03 20.24
CA ASN A 24 2.83 -11.70 20.77
C ASN A 24 2.67 -10.64 19.68
N PRO A 25 1.42 -10.24 19.37
CA PRO A 25 1.16 -9.34 18.28
C PRO A 25 1.71 -7.95 18.61
N ARG A 26 2.42 -7.35 17.65
CA ARG A 26 2.80 -5.93 17.72
C ARG A 26 1.87 -5.13 16.83
N PRO A 27 0.75 -4.62 17.37
CA PRO A 27 -0.23 -3.91 16.56
C PRO A 27 0.43 -2.72 15.86
N PHE A 28 0.22 -2.61 14.56
CA PHE A 28 0.56 -1.41 13.84
C PHE A 28 -0.47 -0.33 14.18
N THR A 29 -0.01 0.75 14.82
CA THR A 29 -0.83 1.93 15.03
C THR A 29 -0.68 2.84 13.83
N TRP A 30 -1.78 3.18 13.17
CA TRP A 30 -1.80 4.24 12.17
C TRP A 30 -1.35 5.54 12.84
N THR A 31 -0.17 6.04 12.45
CA THR A 31 0.38 7.29 12.98
C THR A 31 -0.30 8.51 12.40
N LYS A 32 -0.94 8.36 11.23
CA LYS A 32 -1.70 9.41 10.57
C LYS A 32 -3.18 9.29 10.90
N THR A 33 -3.81 10.43 11.16
CA THR A 33 -5.26 10.50 11.27
C THR A 33 -5.92 10.24 9.91
N ALA A 34 -7.22 9.93 9.92
CA ALA A 34 -7.99 9.78 8.69
C ALA A 34 -7.88 11.05 7.81
N ASP A 35 -7.95 12.23 8.42
CA ASP A 35 -7.85 13.51 7.69
C ASP A 35 -6.47 13.70 7.05
N GLU A 36 -5.38 13.33 7.73
CA GLU A 36 -4.03 13.42 7.17
C GLU A 36 -3.84 12.48 5.98
N ILE A 37 -4.45 11.29 6.03
CA ILE A 37 -4.44 10.34 4.91
C ILE A 37 -5.21 10.92 3.73
N LEU A 38 -6.43 11.43 3.95
CA LEU A 38 -7.27 12.01 2.91
C LEU A 38 -6.63 13.24 2.26
N ASN A 39 -6.03 14.12 3.06
CA ASN A 39 -5.32 15.29 2.57
C ASN A 39 -4.09 14.90 1.73
N SER A 40 -3.33 13.91 2.17
CA SER A 40 -2.18 13.39 1.41
C SER A 40 -2.62 12.80 0.06
N LEU A 41 -3.76 12.11 0.02
CA LEU A 41 -4.33 11.57 -1.21
C LEU A 41 -4.77 12.68 -2.16
N ALA A 42 -5.50 13.69 -1.66
CA ALA A 42 -5.91 14.82 -2.46
C ALA A 42 -4.71 15.55 -3.09
N ALA A 43 -3.68 15.83 -2.30
CA ALA A 43 -2.44 16.47 -2.78
C ALA A 43 -1.68 15.61 -3.79
N TYR A 44 -1.69 14.29 -3.61
CA TYR A 44 -1.10 13.39 -4.60
C TYR A 44 -1.88 13.41 -5.92
N LEU A 45 -3.22 13.35 -5.85
CA LEU A 45 -4.10 13.38 -7.02
C LEU A 45 -3.93 14.67 -7.82
N THR A 46 -3.82 15.82 -7.17
CA THR A 46 -3.55 17.09 -7.87
C THR A 46 -2.19 17.09 -8.55
N LYS A 47 -1.18 16.46 -7.95
CA LYS A 47 0.17 16.36 -8.53
C LYS A 47 0.23 15.46 -9.77
N VAL A 48 -0.52 14.35 -9.78
CA VAL A 48 -0.48 13.38 -10.88
C VAL A 48 -1.49 13.64 -11.99
N THR A 49 -2.46 14.52 -11.74
CA THR A 49 -3.43 14.91 -12.77
C THR A 49 -2.71 15.74 -13.84
N PRO A 50 -2.67 15.27 -15.11
CA PRO A 50 -2.11 16.08 -16.21
C PRO A 50 -2.94 17.36 -16.36
N PRO A 51 -2.35 18.47 -16.84
CA PRO A 51 -3.14 19.66 -17.16
C PRO A 51 -4.26 19.24 -18.11
N ALA A 52 -5.49 19.66 -17.80
CA ALA A 52 -6.62 19.48 -18.69
C ALA A 52 -6.24 20.04 -20.06
N ASN A 53 -6.27 19.20 -21.10
CA ASN A 53 -5.95 19.60 -22.45
C ASN A 53 -7.01 20.64 -22.86
N GLN A 54 -6.68 21.93 -22.72
CA GLN A 54 -7.51 23.03 -23.19
C GLN A 54 -7.38 23.04 -24.71
N ASN A 55 -8.13 22.15 -25.37
CA ASN A 55 -8.44 22.32 -26.77
C ASN A 55 -9.28 23.60 -26.87
N GLN A 56 -8.60 24.71 -27.10
CA GLN A 56 -9.22 25.99 -27.41
C GLN A 56 -10.00 25.81 -28.70
N GLU A 57 -11.30 26.11 -28.63
CA GLU A 57 -12.11 26.43 -29.80
C GLU A 57 -11.41 27.58 -30.54
N GLU A 58 -10.85 27.30 -31.71
CA GLU A 58 -10.57 28.32 -32.71
C GLU A 58 -11.51 28.13 -33.91
N THR A 59 -12.00 29.28 -34.35
CA THR A 59 -13.04 29.61 -35.33
C THR A 59 -12.88 29.00 -36.72
#